data_AF-A0A8T7GHW5-F1
#
_entry.id   AF-A0A8T7GHW5-F1
#
_cell.length_a   1.000
_cell.length_b   1.000
_cell.length_c   1.000
_cell.angle_alpha   90.00
_cell.angle_beta   90.00
_cell.angle_gamma   90.00
#
_symmetry.space_group_name_H-M   'P 1'
#
loop_
_entity.id
_entity.type
_entity.pdbx_description
1 polymer ?
#
loop_
_entity_poly.entity_id
_entity_poly.type
_entity_poly.pdbx_seq_one_letter_code
_entity_poly.pdbx_strand_id
1 'polypeptide(L)' 'MNFFSYILKTHRCNICNKKFRKIEYLMQHEQVTHGKDLLYHCDKCDVGFSGMEQMRDHIKKYHSYNKEKDY' A
#
# COMPACT_ATOMS: atom_id res chain seq x y z
N MET A 1 -5.57 -16.36 -33.99
CA MET A 1 -4.95 -15.70 -32.83
C MET A 1 -5.80 -15.99 -31.60
N ASN A 2 -5.56 -17.12 -30.92
CA ASN A 2 -6.32 -17.52 -29.74
C ASN A 2 -5.77 -16.79 -28.50
N PHE A 3 -6.38 -15.64 -28.20
CA PHE A 3 -6.23 -14.95 -26.91
C PHE A 3 -6.98 -15.72 -25.81
N PHE A 4 -6.62 -16.99 -25.59
CA PHE A 4 -6.90 -17.63 -24.31
C PHE A 4 -5.97 -16.97 -23.30
N SER A 5 -6.45 -15.83 -22.82
CA SER A 5 -6.16 -15.23 -21.54
C SER A 5 -5.58 -16.30 -20.61
N TYR A 6 -4.25 -16.34 -20.50
CA TYR A 6 -3.59 -17.02 -19.41
C TYR A 6 -3.95 -16.14 -18.22
N ILE A 7 -5.15 -16.35 -17.66
CA ILE A 7 -5.62 -15.66 -16.47
C ILE A 7 -4.61 -16.08 -15.41
N LEU A 8 -3.59 -15.26 -15.22
CA LEU A 8 -2.67 -15.40 -14.13
C LEU A 8 -3.56 -15.46 -12.89
N LYS A 9 -3.53 -16.58 -12.17
CA LYS A 9 -4.29 -16.74 -10.94
C LYS A 9 -3.77 -15.68 -9.97
N THR A 10 -4.44 -14.54 -9.96
CA THR A 10 -4.08 -13.39 -9.14
C THR A 10 -4.87 -13.46 -7.85
N HIS A 11 -4.22 -13.09 -6.77
CA HIS A 11 -4.84 -12.95 -5.47
C HIS A 11 -5.23 -11.49 -5.31
N ARG A 12 -6.53 -11.23 -5.10
CA ARG A 12 -7.09 -9.88 -4.98
C ARG A 12 -7.28 -9.54 -3.51
N CYS A 13 -6.85 -8.35 -3.11
CA CYS A 13 -7.22 -7.80 -1.81
C CYS A 13 -8.69 -7.40 -1.81
N ASN A 14 -9.47 -7.86 -0.82
CA ASN A 14 -10.90 -7.55 -0.75
C ASN A 14 -11.19 -6.14 -0.20
N ILE A 15 -10.17 -5.45 0.31
CA ILE A 15 -10.29 -4.10 0.89
C ILE A 15 -10.04 -3.03 -0.18
N CYS A 16 -8.92 -3.12 -0.92
CA CYS A 16 -8.55 -2.12 -1.94
C CYS A 16 -8.57 -2.65 -3.40
N ASN A 17 -9.01 -3.89 -3.63
CA ASN A 17 -9.07 -4.54 -4.95
C ASN A 17 -7.73 -4.71 -5.71
N LYS A 18 -6.59 -4.41 -5.08
CA LYS A 18 -5.26 -4.59 -5.67
C LYS A 18 -4.98 -6.07 -5.93
N LYS A 19 -4.34 -6.38 -7.07
CA LYS A 19 -4.06 -7.76 -7.52
C LYS A 19 -2.57 -8.10 -7.33
N PHE A 20 -2.32 -9.28 -6.80
CA PHE A 20 -0.99 -9.82 -6.54
C PHE A 20 -0.79 -11.14 -7.29
N ARG A 21 0.43 -11.41 -7.72
CA ARG A 21 0.78 -12.66 -8.43
C ARG A 21 0.89 -13.87 -7.51
N LYS A 22 1.08 -13.65 -6.20
CA LYS A 22 1.22 -14.68 -5.17
C LYS A 22 0.43 -14.32 -3.93
N ILE A 23 -0.01 -15.33 -3.18
CA ILE A 23 -0.76 -15.16 -1.93
C ILE A 23 0.09 -14.56 -0.81
N GLU A 24 1.39 -14.90 -0.74
CA GLU A 24 2.32 -14.35 0.27
C GLU A 24 2.41 -12.81 0.19
N TYR A 25 2.43 -12.26 -1.02
CA TYR A 25 2.43 -10.81 -1.24
C TYR A 25 1.09 -10.16 -0.92
N LEU A 26 -0.02 -10.86 -1.16
CA LEU A 26 -1.34 -10.39 -0.72
C LEU A 26 -1.39 -10.32 0.81
N MET A 27 -0.98 -11.38 1.50
CA MET A 27 -0.98 -11.43 2.97
C MET A 27 -0.11 -10.35 3.58
N GLN A 28 1.12 -10.17 3.06
CA GLN A 28 2.00 -9.09 3.50
C GLN A 28 1.34 -7.73 3.27
N HIS A 29 0.75 -7.51 2.08
CA HIS A 29 0.02 -6.27 1.80
C HIS A 29 -1.12 -6.03 2.78
N GLU A 30 -1.99 -7.01 3.03
CA GLU A 30 -3.09 -6.86 3.98
C GLU A 30 -2.58 -6.55 5.39
N GLN A 31 -1.48 -7.18 5.81
CA GLN A 31 -0.87 -6.92 7.12
C GLN A 31 -0.29 -5.51 7.24
N VAL A 32 0.40 -5.00 6.21
CA VAL A 32 1.11 -3.70 6.27
C VAL A 32 0.30 -2.52 5.76
N THR A 33 -0.82 -2.79 5.07
CA THR A 33 -1.67 -1.74 4.46
C THR A 33 -3.02 -1.67 5.15
N HIS A 34 -3.54 -2.81 5.61
CA HIS A 34 -4.86 -2.92 6.23
C HIS A 34 -4.82 -3.57 7.62
N GLY A 35 -3.62 -3.74 8.19
CA GLY A 35 -3.44 -4.32 9.51
C GLY A 35 -4.10 -3.46 10.58
N LYS A 36 -4.92 -4.07 11.41
CA LYS A 36 -5.66 -3.36 12.48
C LYS A 36 -4.75 -2.74 13.54
N ASP A 37 -3.52 -3.24 13.66
CA ASP A 37 -2.50 -2.75 14.60
C ASP A 37 -1.67 -1.58 14.03
N LEU A 38 -1.94 -1.15 12.80
CA LEU A 38 -1.30 0.02 12.20
C LEU A 38 -2.04 1.27 12.65
N LEU A 39 -1.52 1.92 13.68
CA LEU A 39 -2.17 3.09 14.28
C LEU A 39 -2.05 4.36 13.41
N TYR A 40 -1.11 4.38 12.46
CA TYR A 40 -0.77 5.57 11.68
C TYR A 40 -0.91 5.28 10.19
N HIS A 41 -1.91 5.86 9.52
CA HIS A 41 -2.14 5.68 8.09
C HIS A 41 -1.70 6.92 7.32
N CYS A 42 -1.11 6.72 6.13
CA CYS A 42 -0.86 7.82 5.23
C CYS A 42 -2.19 8.38 4.69
N ASP A 43 -2.30 9.70 4.61
CA ASP A 43 -3.46 10.41 4.07
C ASP A 43 -3.44 10.48 2.53
N LYS A 44 -2.28 10.27 1.92
CA LYS A 44 -2.05 10.35 0.48
C LYS A 44 -2.08 8.99 -0.22
N CYS A 45 -1.94 7.90 0.52
CA CYS A 45 -2.03 6.54 0.01
C CYS A 45 -2.46 5.57 1.12
N ASP A 46 -2.91 4.36 0.76
CA ASP A 46 -3.49 3.43 1.73
C ASP A 46 -2.48 2.74 2.66
N VAL A 47 -1.21 3.16 2.73
CA VAL A 47 -0.18 2.48 3.53
C VAL A 47 -0.33 2.82 5.02
N GLY A 48 -0.35 1.79 5.87
CA GLY A 48 -0.38 1.92 7.33
C GLY A 48 0.97 1.62 7.97
N PHE A 49 1.19 2.17 9.16
CA PHE A 49 2.42 2.07 9.94
C PHE A 49 2.10 1.82 11.41
N SER A 50 2.96 1.05 12.10
CA SER A 50 2.85 0.83 13.54
C SER A 50 3.36 2.04 14.35
N GLY A 51 4.08 2.97 13.72
CA GLY A 51 4.65 4.16 14.36
C GLY A 51 4.54 5.42 13.51
N MET A 52 4.41 6.57 14.19
CA MET A 52 4.30 7.88 13.54
C MET A 52 5.58 8.25 12.77
N GLU A 53 6.76 7.90 13.28
CA GLU A 53 8.05 8.19 12.64
C GLU A 53 8.16 7.50 11.27
N GLN A 54 7.81 6.21 11.20
CA GLN A 54 7.81 5.44 9.96
C GLN A 54 6.87 6.05 8.91
N MET A 55 5.67 6.48 9.35
CA MET A 55 4.73 7.19 8.48
C MET A 55 5.31 8.53 7.98
N ARG A 56 5.95 9.32 8.85
CA ARG A 56 6.59 10.60 8.46
C ARG A 56 7.71 10.39 7.45
N ASP A 57 8.55 9.38 7.65
CA ASP A 57 9.64 9.07 6.73
C ASP A 57 9.11 8.57 5.38
N HIS A 58 8.04 7.78 5.40
CA HIS A 58 7.33 7.41 4.19
C HIS A 58 6.79 8.66 3.45
N ILE A 59 6.12 9.57 4.14
CA ILE A 59 5.61 10.81 3.54
C ILE A 59 6.77 11.62 2.95
N LYS A 60 7.88 11.78 3.68
CA LYS A 60 9.06 12.50 3.17
C LYS A 60 9.67 11.82 1.93
N LYS A 61 9.71 10.50 1.88
CA LYS A 61 10.39 9.77 0.81
C LYS A 61 9.53 9.61 -0.45
N TYR A 62 8.23 9.39 -0.29
CA TYR A 62 7.32 9.03 -1.38
C TYR A 62 6.29 10.11 -1.70
N HIS A 63 6.08 11.07 -0.80
CA HIS A 63 5.07 12.09 -0.91
C HIS A 63 5.56 13.52 -0.59
N SER A 64 6.88 13.73 -0.56
CA SER A 64 7.46 15.07 -0.46
C SER A 64 7.05 15.87 -1.69
N TYR A 65 6.01 16.66 -1.51
CA TYR A 65 5.91 17.94 -2.18
C TYR A 65 6.68 18.92 -1.30
N ASN A 66 7.73 19.54 -1.84
CA ASN A 66 8.42 20.64 -1.19
C ASN A 66 7.38 21.72 -0.90
N LYS A 67 6.91 21.81 0.35
CA LYS A 67 6.29 23.04 0.81
C LYS A 67 7.45 23.97 1.14
N GLU A 68 7.80 24.80 0.17
CA GLU A 68 8.56 26.01 0.43
C GLU A 68 7.89 26.78 1.57
N LYS A 69 8.75 27.41 2.34
CA LYS A 69 8.48 28.10 3.60
C LYS A 69 7.42 29.18 3.39
N ASP A 70 6.35 29.13 4.17
CA ASP A 70 5.51 30.29 4.46
C ASP A 70 5.66 30.61 5.95
N TYR A 71 6.71 31.38 6.25
CA TYR A 71 6.76 32.38 7.31
C TYR A 71 7.82 33.43 6.98
#